data_AF-A0A2W6T4P3-F1
#
_entry.id   AF-A0A2W6T4P3-F1
#
_cell.length_a   1.000
_cell.length_b   1.000
_cell.length_c   1.000
_cell.angle_alpha   90.00
_cell.angle_beta   90.00
_cell.angle_gamma   90.00
#
_symmetry.space_group_name_H-M   'P 1'
#
loop_
_entity.id
_entity.type
_entity.pdbx_description
1 polymer ?
#
loop_
_entity_poly.entity_id
_entity_poly.type
_entity_poly.pdbx_seq_one_letter_code
_entity_poly.pdbx_strand_id
1 'polypeptide(L)'
;MRKVLISAVYFMSIGVFAQSKEQVKTWDLLLTNKRQEARNFYDKNLQQNKTNDLESLFLDALIDEELGEMVFDESFVKNFIALKSEPVYLYPIFRKKFVLGEGTASLDDYSYSKIDLLAQSSEFANESTILVYKAMLDRLRNNYQSADEILEKIRRINKWQYAGVFENLNGSGLYNEYDPETYANNDKLFNANSFGNVGWYNRKFPENDGFNFFLNETEYGRGIVYAQSFIENPSERKILFEIDTNAEFRMFLNDSEVLSSTNEGQTNLGSHIVEVNLPKGMNRLLFKFDVKNMENGFMVIPLDTNYQRVSDLRYFDTYQNYQKTSLAQLQPRELPLRFETFLQEKIKQHPDSFFYKYLLVSGYLGNSQNDRAKEIIDGFVKKYPKSSLVQGLLIKYYDNTEEKEKIVEIFKNLELDDSDYYLISIIKMMDGDKIDKMSINELEKYRDILNKGKGKKMAEFFDVLIGLRNREIDKVQGHLTNLKKNFVNNEKLFTIF
;
A
#
# COMPACT_ATOMS: atom_id res chain seq x y z
N MET A 1 -11.81 -56.85 -13.77
CA MET A 1 -12.12 -55.47 -14.17
C MET A 1 -12.20 -54.47 -12.99
N ARG A 2 -11.35 -54.62 -11.95
CA ARG A 2 -11.36 -53.73 -10.77
C ARG A 2 -10.00 -53.10 -10.45
N LYS A 3 -8.98 -53.36 -11.28
CA LYS A 3 -7.61 -52.84 -11.14
C LYS A 3 -7.21 -51.84 -12.24
N VAL A 4 -8.09 -51.58 -13.22
CA VAL A 4 -7.83 -50.61 -14.31
C VAL A 4 -8.52 -49.25 -14.05
N LEU A 5 -9.50 -49.18 -13.15
CA LEU A 5 -10.17 -47.92 -12.80
C LEU A 5 -9.40 -47.04 -11.81
N ILE A 6 -8.38 -47.56 -11.10
CA ILE A 6 -7.65 -46.77 -10.10
C ILE A 6 -6.55 -45.91 -10.74
N SER A 7 -6.06 -46.28 -11.93
CA SER A 7 -5.06 -45.47 -12.67
C SER A 7 -5.67 -44.32 -13.47
N ALA A 8 -6.97 -44.36 -13.80
CA ALA A 8 -7.65 -43.29 -14.52
C ALA A 8 -8.09 -42.11 -13.62
N VAL A 9 -8.22 -42.35 -12.31
CA VAL A 9 -8.57 -41.29 -11.34
C VAL A 9 -7.34 -40.52 -10.86
N TYR A 10 -6.12 -41.07 -10.98
CA TYR A 10 -4.89 -40.36 -10.62
C TYR A 10 -4.39 -39.36 -11.68
N PHE A 11 -4.94 -39.40 -12.90
CA PHE A 11 -4.58 -38.45 -13.97
C PHE A 11 -5.53 -37.25 -14.09
N MET A 12 -6.58 -37.16 -13.27
CA MET A 12 -7.59 -36.08 -13.35
C MET A 12 -7.57 -35.09 -12.17
N SER A 13 -6.59 -35.16 -11.25
CA SER A 13 -6.57 -34.28 -10.08
C SER A 13 -5.25 -33.56 -9.81
N ILE A 14 -4.42 -33.39 -10.85
CA ILE A 14 -3.24 -32.50 -10.78
C ILE A 14 -3.36 -31.48 -11.92
N GLY A 15 -4.45 -30.71 -11.91
CA GLY A 15 -4.48 -29.39 -12.53
C GLY A 15 -3.69 -28.41 -11.67
N VAL A 16 -2.39 -28.68 -11.47
CA VAL A 16 -1.47 -27.67 -10.95
C VAL A 16 -1.35 -26.66 -12.07
N PHE A 17 -1.92 -25.47 -11.89
CA PHE A 17 -1.84 -24.34 -12.81
C PHE A 17 -0.40 -23.83 -12.88
N ALA A 18 0.51 -24.63 -13.44
CA ALA A 18 1.81 -24.14 -13.84
C ALA A 18 1.63 -23.03 -14.86
N GLN A 19 2.51 -22.03 -14.83
CA GLN A 19 2.51 -20.98 -15.84
C GLN A 19 2.52 -21.61 -17.23
N SER A 20 1.64 -21.12 -18.10
CA SER A 20 1.63 -21.55 -19.49
C SER A 20 2.96 -21.17 -20.14
N LYS A 21 3.38 -21.92 -21.17
CA LYS A 21 4.63 -21.61 -21.88
C LYS A 21 4.58 -20.20 -22.49
N GLU A 22 3.38 -19.75 -22.85
CA GLU A 22 3.10 -18.43 -23.40
C GLU A 22 3.26 -17.35 -22.32
N GLN A 23 2.79 -17.59 -21.08
CA GLN A 23 3.00 -16.67 -19.94
C GLN A 23 4.50 -16.53 -19.64
N VAL A 24 5.22 -17.65 -19.51
CA VAL A 24 6.67 -17.66 -19.27
C VAL A 24 7.41 -16.85 -20.34
N LYS A 25 7.10 -17.09 -21.61
CA LYS A 25 7.73 -16.35 -22.72
C LYS A 25 7.39 -14.85 -22.69
N THR A 26 6.17 -14.48 -22.33
CA THR A 26 5.78 -13.07 -22.19
C THR A 26 6.59 -12.40 -21.08
N TRP A 27 6.75 -13.06 -19.94
CA TRP A 27 7.61 -12.61 -18.84
C TRP A 27 9.06 -12.46 -19.27
N ASP A 28 9.63 -13.45 -19.97
CA ASP A 28 11.02 -13.38 -20.43
C ASP A 28 11.25 -12.18 -21.37
N LEU A 29 10.28 -11.87 -22.24
CA LEU A 29 10.34 -10.68 -23.09
C LEU A 29 10.31 -9.39 -22.27
N LEU A 30 9.42 -9.28 -21.28
CA LEU A 30 9.38 -8.13 -20.37
C LEU A 30 10.67 -7.98 -19.56
N LEU A 31 11.17 -9.08 -19.00
CA LEU A 31 12.38 -9.12 -18.18
C LEU A 31 13.67 -8.88 -18.98
N THR A 32 13.58 -8.91 -20.31
CA THR A 32 14.66 -8.53 -21.22
C THR A 32 14.40 -7.21 -21.95
N ASN A 33 13.46 -6.40 -21.42
CA ASN A 33 13.06 -5.06 -21.91
C ASN A 33 12.45 -5.05 -23.33
N LYS A 34 12.07 -6.21 -23.87
CA LYS A 34 11.45 -6.37 -25.20
C LYS A 34 9.94 -6.15 -25.16
N ARG A 35 9.50 -5.00 -24.66
CA ARG A 35 8.10 -4.71 -24.33
C ARG A 35 7.14 -4.78 -25.53
N GLN A 36 7.55 -4.26 -26.68
CA GLN A 36 6.72 -4.35 -27.89
C GLN A 36 6.60 -5.79 -28.40
N GLU A 37 7.67 -6.59 -28.31
CA GLU A 37 7.61 -8.03 -28.61
C GLU A 37 6.68 -8.74 -27.62
N ALA A 38 6.75 -8.40 -26.32
CA ALA A 38 5.88 -8.93 -25.28
C ALA A 38 4.40 -8.63 -25.56
N ARG A 39 4.06 -7.38 -25.90
CA ARG A 39 2.70 -6.95 -26.29
C ARG A 39 2.19 -7.77 -27.48
N ASN A 40 2.96 -7.81 -28.57
CA ASN A 40 2.58 -8.54 -29.78
C ASN A 40 2.41 -10.04 -29.50
N PHE A 41 3.27 -10.62 -28.66
CA PHE A 41 3.20 -12.03 -28.29
C PHE A 41 2.00 -12.32 -27.38
N TYR A 42 1.71 -11.45 -26.42
CA TYR A 42 0.53 -11.55 -25.58
C TYR A 42 -0.74 -11.47 -26.43
N ASP A 43 -0.87 -10.48 -27.31
CA ASP A 43 -2.08 -10.28 -28.14
C ASP A 43 -2.41 -11.53 -28.94
N LYS A 44 -1.38 -12.14 -29.53
CA LYS A 44 -1.53 -13.34 -30.34
C LYS A 44 -1.92 -14.58 -29.54
N ASN A 45 -1.44 -14.73 -28.30
CA ASN A 45 -1.46 -16.03 -27.60
C ASN A 45 -2.24 -16.05 -26.28
N LEU A 46 -2.35 -14.91 -25.59
CA LEU A 46 -2.88 -14.80 -24.23
C LEU A 46 -4.08 -13.87 -24.11
N GLN A 47 -4.35 -13.00 -25.09
CA GLN A 47 -5.45 -12.03 -25.00
C GLN A 47 -6.81 -12.66 -24.69
N GLN A 48 -7.10 -13.82 -25.28
CA GLN A 48 -8.32 -14.59 -25.03
C GLN A 48 -8.45 -15.10 -23.58
N ASN A 49 -7.34 -15.18 -22.85
CA ASN A 49 -7.31 -15.64 -21.45
C ASN A 49 -7.49 -14.48 -20.45
N LYS A 50 -7.46 -13.21 -20.89
CA LYS A 50 -7.58 -12.02 -20.04
C LYS A 50 -8.79 -12.06 -19.09
N THR A 51 -9.88 -12.69 -19.49
CA THR A 51 -11.11 -12.75 -18.69
C THR A 51 -11.28 -14.05 -17.90
N ASN A 52 -10.34 -14.99 -18.02
CA ASN A 52 -10.43 -16.32 -17.39
C ASN A 52 -9.21 -16.69 -16.53
N ASP A 53 -8.12 -15.94 -16.64
CA ASP A 53 -6.86 -16.20 -15.93
C ASP A 53 -6.27 -14.90 -15.36
N LEU A 54 -6.00 -14.91 -14.06
CA LEU A 54 -5.54 -13.74 -13.32
C LEU A 54 -4.15 -13.27 -13.78
N GLU A 55 -3.23 -14.19 -14.04
CA GLU A 55 -1.88 -13.82 -14.48
C GLU A 55 -1.92 -13.19 -15.88
N SER A 56 -2.76 -13.69 -16.78
CA SER A 56 -2.97 -13.09 -18.11
C SER A 56 -3.59 -11.70 -17.99
N LEU A 57 -4.63 -11.53 -17.16
CA LEU A 57 -5.21 -10.21 -16.88
C LEU A 57 -4.16 -9.21 -16.36
N PHE A 58 -3.31 -9.67 -15.44
CA PHE A 58 -2.24 -8.88 -14.86
C PHE A 58 -1.17 -8.51 -15.89
N LEU A 59 -0.73 -9.48 -16.69
CA LEU A 59 0.25 -9.27 -17.76
C LEU A 59 -0.24 -8.23 -18.77
N ASP A 60 -1.51 -8.28 -19.17
CA ASP A 60 -2.08 -7.31 -20.11
C ASP A 60 -1.89 -5.87 -19.63
N ALA A 61 -2.23 -5.61 -18.37
CA ALA A 61 -2.14 -4.29 -17.77
C ALA A 61 -0.69 -3.90 -17.45
N LEU A 62 0.14 -4.84 -17.00
CA LEU A 62 1.56 -4.58 -16.72
C LEU A 62 2.34 -4.24 -18.00
N ILE A 63 2.09 -4.93 -19.12
CA ILE A 63 2.72 -4.60 -20.40
C ILE A 63 2.38 -3.17 -20.80
N ASP A 64 1.14 -2.75 -20.62
CA ASP A 64 0.69 -1.40 -20.92
C ASP A 64 1.35 -0.35 -20.01
N GLU A 65 1.46 -0.63 -18.71
CA GLU A 65 2.19 0.19 -17.73
C GLU A 65 3.67 0.31 -18.12
N GLU A 66 4.31 -0.80 -18.50
CA GLU A 66 5.71 -0.83 -18.96
C GLU A 66 5.91 -0.12 -20.31
N LEU A 67 4.88 -0.03 -21.14
CA LEU A 67 4.89 0.79 -22.36
C LEU A 67 4.58 2.28 -22.11
N GLY A 68 4.36 2.67 -20.84
CA GLY A 68 4.16 4.04 -20.40
C GLY A 68 2.70 4.49 -20.32
N GLU A 69 1.73 3.58 -20.31
CA GLU A 69 0.34 3.97 -20.01
C GLU A 69 0.25 4.48 -18.56
N MET A 70 -0.29 5.69 -18.40
CA MET A 70 -0.40 6.36 -17.11
C MET A 70 -1.83 6.33 -16.57
N VAL A 71 -2.81 6.22 -17.46
CA VAL A 71 -4.23 6.32 -17.14
C VAL A 71 -4.93 5.06 -17.60
N PHE A 72 -5.53 4.36 -16.65
CA PHE A 72 -6.28 3.14 -16.91
C PHE A 72 -7.74 3.39 -16.60
N ASP A 73 -8.63 2.92 -17.48
CA ASP A 73 -10.05 2.88 -17.19
C ASP A 73 -10.39 1.76 -16.20
N GLU A 74 -11.66 1.52 -15.96
CA GLU A 74 -12.13 0.50 -15.04
C GLU A 74 -12.09 -0.95 -15.58
N SER A 75 -11.58 -1.18 -16.81
CA SER A 75 -11.61 -2.48 -17.47
C SER A 75 -10.85 -3.55 -16.70
N PHE A 76 -9.70 -3.23 -16.11
CA PHE A 76 -8.95 -4.19 -15.29
C PHE A 76 -9.78 -4.63 -14.08
N VAL A 77 -10.31 -3.67 -13.32
CA VAL A 77 -11.09 -3.92 -12.11
C VAL A 77 -12.36 -4.72 -12.41
N LYS A 78 -13.08 -4.41 -13.50
CA LYS A 78 -14.24 -5.19 -13.96
C LYS A 78 -13.87 -6.65 -14.21
N ASN A 79 -12.79 -6.90 -14.92
CA ASN A 79 -12.34 -8.27 -15.22
C ASN A 79 -11.83 -8.98 -13.96
N PHE A 80 -11.11 -8.28 -13.09
CA PHE A 80 -10.63 -8.82 -11.81
C PHE A 80 -11.78 -9.29 -10.92
N ILE A 81 -12.85 -8.50 -10.84
CA ILE A 81 -14.08 -8.88 -10.14
C ILE A 81 -14.75 -10.09 -10.81
N ALA A 82 -14.86 -10.09 -12.15
CA ALA A 82 -15.49 -11.18 -12.90
C ALA A 82 -14.77 -12.53 -12.72
N LEU A 83 -13.45 -12.51 -12.53
CA LEU A 83 -12.64 -13.70 -12.24
C LEU A 83 -12.95 -14.33 -10.88
N LYS A 84 -13.59 -13.59 -9.95
CA LYS A 84 -13.80 -14.01 -8.56
C LYS A 84 -12.50 -14.47 -7.89
N SER A 85 -11.43 -13.72 -8.14
CA SER A 85 -10.12 -14.01 -7.55
C SER A 85 -10.17 -13.87 -6.03
N GLU A 86 -9.32 -14.63 -5.34
CA GLU A 86 -9.16 -14.51 -3.89
C GLU A 86 -8.82 -13.06 -3.51
N PRO A 87 -9.51 -12.44 -2.52
CA PRO A 87 -9.27 -11.05 -2.12
C PRO A 87 -7.81 -10.71 -1.79
N VAL A 88 -7.05 -11.71 -1.32
CA VAL A 88 -5.63 -11.57 -1.00
C VAL A 88 -4.75 -11.16 -2.19
N TYR A 89 -5.18 -11.42 -3.44
CA TYR A 89 -4.46 -10.95 -4.63
C TYR A 89 -4.53 -9.44 -4.82
N LEU A 90 -5.57 -8.79 -4.28
CA LEU A 90 -5.74 -7.35 -4.41
C LEU A 90 -4.68 -6.59 -3.62
N TYR A 91 -4.28 -7.11 -2.46
CA TYR A 91 -3.32 -6.47 -1.55
C TYR A 91 -2.02 -6.01 -2.25
N PRO A 92 -1.24 -6.88 -2.91
CA PRO A 92 0.02 -6.49 -3.54
C PRO A 92 -0.13 -5.60 -4.79
N ILE A 93 -1.33 -5.54 -5.40
CA ILE A 93 -1.57 -4.79 -6.63
C ILE A 93 -2.42 -3.54 -6.41
N PHE A 94 -2.90 -3.29 -5.20
CA PHE A 94 -3.90 -2.26 -4.93
C PHE A 94 -3.43 -0.86 -5.39
N ARG A 95 -2.15 -0.55 -5.15
CA ARG A 95 -1.53 0.72 -5.54
C ARG A 95 -1.08 0.79 -7.00
N LYS A 96 -1.32 -0.25 -7.81
CA LYS A 96 -1.04 -0.20 -9.27
C LYS A 96 -1.98 0.76 -9.96
N LYS A 97 -1.51 1.47 -11.00
CA LYS A 97 -2.31 2.46 -11.75
C LYS A 97 -3.57 1.86 -12.40
N PHE A 98 -3.47 0.60 -12.83
CA PHE A 98 -4.59 -0.16 -13.37
C PHE A 98 -5.57 -0.69 -12.31
N VAL A 99 -5.30 -0.46 -11.02
CA VAL A 99 -6.21 -0.76 -9.90
C VAL A 99 -6.72 0.51 -9.25
N LEU A 100 -5.91 1.20 -8.44
CA LEU A 100 -6.29 2.48 -7.83
C LEU A 100 -5.24 3.59 -8.00
N GLY A 101 -3.96 3.24 -8.12
CA GLY A 101 -2.83 4.16 -8.13
C GLY A 101 -2.22 4.40 -6.74
N GLU A 102 -1.03 5.01 -6.71
CA GLU A 102 -0.29 5.34 -5.50
C GLU A 102 -0.54 6.81 -5.07
N GLY A 103 -1.02 7.00 -3.84
CA GLY A 103 -1.26 8.33 -3.27
C GLY A 103 -2.33 9.18 -3.98
N THR A 104 -2.59 10.37 -3.47
CA THR A 104 -3.67 11.22 -4.02
C THR A 104 -3.34 11.86 -5.36
N ALA A 105 -2.06 11.92 -5.74
CA ALA A 105 -1.62 12.54 -6.98
C ALA A 105 -1.77 11.63 -8.22
N SER A 106 -2.03 10.33 -8.00
CA SER A 106 -2.37 9.38 -9.06
C SER A 106 -3.88 9.25 -9.31
N LEU A 107 -4.71 9.90 -8.49
CA LEU A 107 -6.16 9.80 -8.60
C LEU A 107 -6.68 10.57 -9.81
N ASP A 108 -7.55 9.92 -10.56
CA ASP A 108 -8.25 10.46 -11.72
C ASP A 108 -9.76 10.15 -11.62
N ASP A 109 -10.57 10.59 -12.59
CA ASP A 109 -12.01 10.31 -12.54
C ASP A 109 -12.33 8.80 -12.58
N TYR A 110 -11.44 7.97 -13.15
CA TYR A 110 -11.61 6.52 -13.14
C TYR A 110 -11.32 5.92 -11.76
N SER A 111 -10.49 6.53 -10.92
CA SER A 111 -10.28 6.07 -9.53
C SER A 111 -11.60 5.98 -8.76
N TYR A 112 -12.52 6.93 -8.93
CA TYR A 112 -13.86 6.88 -8.33
C TYR A 112 -14.68 5.69 -8.85
N SER A 113 -14.65 5.45 -10.16
CA SER A 113 -15.39 4.35 -10.78
C SER A 113 -14.83 2.98 -10.35
N LYS A 114 -13.50 2.85 -10.29
CA LYS A 114 -12.80 1.63 -9.86
C LYS A 114 -13.11 1.27 -8.41
N ILE A 115 -13.07 2.25 -7.48
CA ILE A 115 -13.39 1.98 -6.08
C ILE A 115 -14.88 1.65 -5.88
N ASP A 116 -15.77 2.32 -6.61
CA ASP A 116 -17.21 2.08 -6.52
C ASP A 116 -17.54 0.65 -6.99
N LEU A 117 -16.88 0.15 -8.04
CA LEU A 117 -17.01 -1.25 -8.50
C LEU A 117 -16.54 -2.26 -7.45
N LEU A 118 -15.37 -2.04 -6.83
CA LEU A 118 -14.84 -2.92 -5.79
C LEU A 118 -15.76 -2.94 -4.56
N ALA A 119 -16.28 -1.78 -4.16
CA ALA A 119 -17.19 -1.65 -3.02
C ALA A 119 -18.60 -2.23 -3.27
N GLN A 120 -18.97 -2.49 -4.53
CA GLN A 120 -20.23 -3.15 -4.90
C GLN A 120 -20.09 -4.66 -5.08
N SER A 121 -18.86 -5.19 -5.19
CA SER A 121 -18.62 -6.62 -5.33
C SER A 121 -18.76 -7.35 -3.99
N SER A 122 -19.53 -8.44 -3.96
CA SER A 122 -19.69 -9.29 -2.79
C SER A 122 -18.37 -9.84 -2.24
N GLU A 123 -17.40 -10.06 -3.11
CA GLU A 123 -16.10 -10.63 -2.81
C GLU A 123 -15.16 -9.62 -2.13
N PHE A 124 -15.21 -8.34 -2.49
CA PHE A 124 -14.25 -7.32 -2.04
C PHE A 124 -14.86 -6.21 -1.16
N ALA A 125 -16.18 -6.02 -1.16
CA ALA A 125 -16.84 -4.89 -0.49
C ALA A 125 -16.55 -4.80 1.02
N ASN A 126 -16.21 -5.92 1.66
CA ASN A 126 -15.92 -5.99 3.08
C ASN A 126 -14.43 -5.93 3.43
N GLU A 127 -13.53 -5.88 2.45
CA GLU A 127 -12.09 -5.74 2.71
C GLU A 127 -11.79 -4.34 3.30
N SER A 128 -11.00 -4.27 4.38
CA SER A 128 -10.69 -3.02 5.08
C SER A 128 -10.12 -1.96 4.13
N THR A 129 -9.24 -2.37 3.21
CA THR A 129 -8.65 -1.51 2.20
C THR A 129 -9.68 -0.85 1.29
N ILE A 130 -10.71 -1.61 0.87
CA ILE A 130 -11.78 -1.08 0.03
C ILE A 130 -12.60 -0.05 0.79
N LEU A 131 -13.00 -0.37 2.03
CA LEU A 131 -13.82 0.53 2.84
C LEU A 131 -13.09 1.85 3.12
N VAL A 132 -11.81 1.82 3.49
CA VAL A 132 -11.03 3.03 3.79
C VAL A 132 -10.87 3.90 2.53
N TYR A 133 -10.43 3.32 1.41
CA TYR A 133 -10.24 4.09 0.18
C TYR A 133 -11.57 4.61 -0.38
N LYS A 134 -12.64 3.82 -0.26
CA LYS A 134 -13.98 4.26 -0.66
C LYS A 134 -14.44 5.46 0.16
N ALA A 135 -14.23 5.44 1.48
CA ALA A 135 -14.56 6.58 2.34
C ALA A 135 -13.72 7.81 2.02
N MET A 136 -12.41 7.65 1.81
CA MET A 136 -11.51 8.74 1.39
C MET A 136 -12.00 9.38 0.07
N LEU A 137 -12.29 8.57 -0.94
CA LEU A 137 -12.75 9.05 -2.23
C LEU A 137 -14.17 9.66 -2.16
N ASP A 138 -15.03 9.15 -1.27
CA ASP A 138 -16.32 9.78 -0.96
C ASP A 138 -16.15 11.17 -0.34
N ARG A 139 -15.21 11.36 0.59
CA ARG A 139 -14.88 12.69 1.12
C ARG A 139 -14.37 13.63 0.02
N LEU A 140 -13.47 13.17 -0.85
CA LEU A 140 -12.94 13.99 -1.95
C LEU A 140 -14.01 14.45 -2.93
N ARG A 141 -15.08 13.68 -3.13
CA ARG A 141 -16.25 14.08 -3.93
C ARG A 141 -17.38 14.72 -3.11
N ASN A 142 -17.08 15.22 -1.91
CA ASN A 142 -18.01 15.88 -0.99
C ASN A 142 -19.21 15.03 -0.52
N ASN A 143 -19.10 13.70 -0.59
CA ASN A 143 -20.12 12.75 -0.11
C ASN A 143 -19.81 12.29 1.33
N TYR A 144 -19.81 13.22 2.27
CA TYR A 144 -19.42 12.98 3.66
C TYR A 144 -20.29 11.94 4.37
N GLN A 145 -21.61 11.96 4.12
CA GLN A 145 -22.52 10.98 4.72
C GLN A 145 -22.17 9.54 4.33
N SER A 146 -21.94 9.30 3.03
CA SER A 146 -21.52 7.97 2.56
C SER A 146 -20.19 7.56 3.18
N ALA A 147 -19.22 8.48 3.24
CA ALA A 147 -17.93 8.21 3.87
C ALA A 147 -18.10 7.79 5.34
N ASP A 148 -18.90 8.53 6.12
CA ASP A 148 -19.16 8.23 7.53
C ASP A 148 -19.84 6.87 7.69
N GLU A 149 -20.87 6.57 6.88
CA GLU A 149 -21.56 5.27 6.88
C GLU A 149 -20.64 4.10 6.53
N ILE A 150 -19.68 4.30 5.62
CA ILE A 150 -18.67 3.30 5.24
C ILE A 150 -17.67 3.09 6.37
N LEU A 151 -17.18 4.15 6.99
CA LEU A 151 -16.21 4.07 8.08
C LEU A 151 -16.76 3.35 9.31
N GLU A 152 -18.06 3.47 9.58
CA GLU A 152 -18.75 2.70 10.63
C GLU A 152 -18.74 1.19 10.34
N LYS A 153 -18.77 0.77 9.07
CA LYS A 153 -18.69 -0.66 8.69
C LYS A 153 -17.33 -1.27 9.02
N ILE A 154 -16.27 -0.46 9.13
CA ILE A 154 -14.92 -0.93 9.47
C ILE A 154 -14.87 -1.52 10.88
N ARG A 155 -15.74 -1.05 11.80
CA ARG A 155 -15.78 -1.47 13.22
C ARG A 155 -14.43 -1.32 13.94
N ARG A 156 -13.72 -0.25 13.60
CA ARG A 156 -12.47 0.14 14.26
C ARG A 156 -12.69 0.62 15.70
N ILE A 157 -11.65 0.57 16.51
CA ILE A 157 -11.64 1.26 17.80
C ILE A 157 -11.58 2.77 17.53
N ASN A 158 -12.62 3.50 17.95
CA ASN A 158 -12.80 4.94 17.69
C ASN A 158 -12.86 5.80 18.96
N LYS A 159 -12.53 5.22 20.12
CA LYS A 159 -12.54 5.88 21.42
C LYS A 159 -11.15 5.84 22.03
N TRP A 160 -10.42 6.94 21.89
CA TRP A 160 -9.02 7.07 22.31
C TRP A 160 -8.80 8.27 23.22
N GLN A 161 -7.99 8.07 24.25
CA GLN A 161 -7.32 9.13 25.01
C GLN A 161 -5.86 9.18 24.60
N TYR A 162 -5.28 10.37 24.61
CA TYR A 162 -3.89 10.59 24.22
C TYR A 162 -3.09 11.20 25.37
N ALA A 163 -1.79 10.91 25.42
CA ALA A 163 -0.84 11.59 26.29
C ALA A 163 0.49 11.76 25.56
N GLY A 164 1.03 12.97 25.60
CA GLY A 164 2.26 13.33 24.89
C GLY A 164 2.35 14.85 24.70
N VAL A 165 3.44 15.36 24.16
CA VAL A 165 4.61 14.61 23.65
C VAL A 165 5.63 14.36 24.76
N PHE A 166 6.16 13.14 24.85
CA PHE A 166 7.28 12.80 25.73
C PHE A 166 8.60 12.84 24.96
N GLU A 167 9.69 13.15 25.67
CA GLU A 167 11.02 13.27 25.09
C GLU A 167 11.49 11.99 24.37
N ASN A 168 12.04 12.11 23.16
CA ASN A 168 12.64 10.99 22.42
C ASN A 168 14.06 11.32 21.96
N LEU A 169 15.01 11.37 22.92
CA LEU A 169 16.41 11.63 22.60
C LEU A 169 17.00 10.44 21.82
N ASN A 170 17.47 10.71 20.60
CA ASN A 170 18.15 9.75 19.72
C ASN A 170 17.35 8.44 19.47
N GLY A 171 16.02 8.49 19.45
CA GLY A 171 15.17 7.31 19.18
C GLY A 171 15.02 6.34 20.38
N SER A 172 15.56 6.68 21.55
CA SER A 172 15.49 5.81 22.74
C SER A 172 14.11 5.78 23.42
N GLY A 173 13.24 6.73 23.12
CA GLY A 173 11.96 6.94 23.80
C GLY A 173 11.02 5.74 23.75
N LEU A 174 11.08 4.91 22.70
CA LEU A 174 10.31 3.66 22.66
C LEU A 174 10.71 2.67 23.75
N TYR A 175 11.98 2.69 24.18
CA TYR A 175 12.52 1.78 25.18
C TYR A 175 12.48 2.35 26.61
N ASN A 176 12.34 3.68 26.74
CA ASN A 176 12.22 4.33 28.05
C ASN A 176 10.80 4.16 28.59
N GLU A 177 10.64 3.63 29.79
CA GLU A 177 9.33 3.57 30.44
C GLU A 177 8.89 4.99 30.86
N TYR A 178 7.68 5.39 30.48
CA TYR A 178 7.02 6.59 31.01
C TYR A 178 5.77 6.20 31.80
N ASP A 179 5.40 7.03 32.77
CA ASP A 179 4.22 6.85 33.63
C ASP A 179 2.94 6.38 32.92
N PRO A 180 2.57 6.85 31.71
CA PRO A 180 1.40 6.36 30.97
C PRO A 180 1.36 4.84 30.79
N GLU A 181 2.50 4.13 30.77
CA GLU A 181 2.54 2.68 30.60
C GLU A 181 1.83 1.97 31.76
N THR A 182 2.02 2.44 32.99
CA THR A 182 1.47 1.81 34.20
C THR A 182 0.34 2.61 34.86
N TYR A 183 0.16 3.89 34.49
CA TYR A 183 -0.83 4.79 35.08
C TYR A 183 -1.90 5.26 34.08
N ALA A 184 -3.03 4.57 34.09
CA ALA A 184 -4.12 4.81 33.14
C ALA A 184 -5.05 5.99 33.48
N ASN A 185 -5.06 6.46 34.73
CA ASN A 185 -6.01 7.46 35.20
C ASN A 185 -5.60 8.88 34.81
N ASN A 186 -6.56 9.76 34.57
CA ASN A 186 -6.34 11.15 34.12
C ASN A 186 -6.32 12.18 35.26
N ASP A 187 -6.09 11.73 36.49
CA ASP A 187 -6.12 12.53 37.72
C ASP A 187 -4.75 13.09 38.12
N LYS A 188 -3.70 12.84 37.33
CA LYS A 188 -2.37 13.45 37.52
C LYS A 188 -1.73 13.82 36.18
N LEU A 189 -0.70 14.66 36.27
CA LEU A 189 0.20 14.94 35.15
C LEU A 189 1.45 14.04 35.22
N PHE A 190 2.05 13.81 34.06
CA PHE A 190 3.25 13.02 33.82
C PHE A 190 4.41 13.94 33.44
N ASN A 191 5.60 13.65 33.95
CA ASN A 191 6.81 14.35 33.55
C ASN A 191 7.25 13.92 32.14
N ALA A 192 7.21 14.84 31.19
CA ALA A 192 7.65 14.68 29.82
C ALA A 192 9.07 15.23 29.58
N ASN A 193 9.86 15.36 30.66
CA ASN A 193 11.21 15.93 30.68
C ASN A 193 11.23 17.36 30.10
N SER A 194 11.99 17.57 29.02
CA SER A 194 12.15 18.86 28.36
C SER A 194 10.83 19.42 27.81
N PHE A 195 9.80 18.58 27.62
CA PHE A 195 8.46 19.01 27.21
C PHE A 195 7.53 19.37 28.38
N GLY A 196 8.02 19.35 29.63
CA GLY A 196 7.25 19.79 30.81
C GLY A 196 6.35 18.69 31.35
N ASN A 197 5.10 19.04 31.72
CA ASN A 197 4.14 18.09 32.28
C ASN A 197 2.94 17.93 31.34
N VAL A 198 2.58 16.67 31.04
CA VAL A 198 1.47 16.33 30.14
C VAL A 198 0.48 15.39 30.84
N GLY A 199 -0.75 15.31 30.39
CA GLY A 199 -1.76 14.42 30.98
C GLY A 199 -2.59 13.73 29.92
N TRP A 200 -3.37 12.72 30.33
CA TRP A 200 -4.36 12.11 29.46
C TRP A 200 -5.41 13.15 29.05
N TYR A 201 -5.70 13.22 27.76
CA TYR A 201 -6.72 14.10 27.23
C TYR A 201 -7.55 13.42 26.13
N ASN A 202 -8.77 13.92 25.95
CA ASN A 202 -9.65 13.51 24.86
C ASN A 202 -9.69 14.63 23.83
N ARG A 203 -9.68 14.27 22.54
CA ARG A 203 -9.85 15.27 21.49
C ARG A 203 -11.24 15.90 21.59
N LYS A 204 -11.29 17.22 21.54
CA LYS A 204 -12.55 17.97 21.50
C LYS A 204 -13.34 17.66 20.23
N PHE A 205 -12.63 17.48 19.12
CA PHE A 205 -13.18 17.11 17.82
C PHE A 205 -12.49 15.83 17.36
N PRO A 206 -13.11 14.66 17.53
CA PRO A 206 -12.53 13.41 17.06
C PRO A 206 -12.45 13.42 15.53
N GLU A 207 -11.35 12.91 14.99
CA GLU A 207 -11.20 12.67 13.56
C GLU A 207 -12.17 11.56 13.13
N ASN A 208 -12.77 11.72 11.96
CA ASN A 208 -13.58 10.68 11.36
C ASN A 208 -12.97 10.20 10.03
N ASP A 209 -11.65 10.07 9.95
CA ASP A 209 -10.96 9.72 8.70
C ASP A 209 -10.54 8.24 8.63
N GLY A 210 -11.10 7.40 9.50
CA GLY A 210 -10.69 6.00 9.66
C GLY A 210 -9.42 5.85 10.49
N PHE A 211 -8.41 6.67 10.21
CA PHE A 211 -7.17 6.78 10.98
C PHE A 211 -7.28 7.80 12.11
N ASN A 212 -6.42 7.63 13.11
CA ASN A 212 -6.15 8.62 14.14
C ASN A 212 -4.74 9.18 13.90
N PHE A 213 -4.65 10.44 13.51
CA PHE A 213 -3.39 11.15 13.22
C PHE A 213 -2.92 11.95 14.42
N PHE A 214 -1.62 12.16 14.61
CA PHE A 214 -1.06 12.87 15.76
C PHE A 214 -0.90 14.38 15.56
N LEU A 215 -1.86 15.02 14.89
CA LEU A 215 -1.75 16.43 14.46
C LEU A 215 -1.42 17.39 15.62
N ASN A 216 -2.20 17.33 16.70
CA ASN A 216 -1.99 18.21 17.86
C ASN A 216 -0.65 17.95 18.54
N GLU A 217 -0.26 16.68 18.66
CA GLU A 217 0.97 16.29 19.32
C GLU A 217 2.19 16.75 18.52
N THR A 218 2.16 16.63 17.18
CA THR A 218 3.27 17.01 16.32
C THR A 218 3.61 18.50 16.35
N GLU A 219 2.68 19.38 16.75
CA GLU A 219 2.94 20.81 16.98
C GLU A 219 3.95 21.05 18.11
N TYR A 220 4.09 20.11 19.05
CA TYR A 220 5.07 20.16 20.14
C TYR A 220 6.41 19.50 19.77
N GLY A 221 6.54 19.00 18.54
CA GLY A 221 7.75 18.38 18.00
C GLY A 221 7.70 16.85 17.97
N ARG A 222 8.79 16.27 17.45
CA ARG A 222 8.98 14.81 17.44
C ARG A 222 9.10 14.27 18.85
N GLY A 223 8.43 13.17 19.14
CA GLY A 223 8.61 12.45 20.40
C GLY A 223 7.68 11.27 20.58
N ILE A 224 7.56 10.81 21.82
CA ILE A 224 6.71 9.67 22.16
C ILE A 224 5.29 10.15 22.46
N VAL A 225 4.32 9.50 21.84
CA VAL A 225 2.89 9.72 22.10
C VAL A 225 2.23 8.41 22.47
N TYR A 226 1.40 8.45 23.51
CA TYR A 226 0.57 7.34 23.92
C TYR A 226 -0.87 7.54 23.46
N ALA A 227 -1.52 6.43 23.10
CA ALA A 227 -2.96 6.36 22.86
C ALA A 227 -3.54 5.18 23.65
N GLN A 228 -4.57 5.41 24.46
CA GLN A 228 -5.25 4.33 25.19
C GLN A 228 -6.76 4.28 24.91
N SER A 229 -7.30 3.07 24.93
CA SER A 229 -8.72 2.78 24.86
C SER A 229 -9.08 1.71 25.87
N PHE A 230 -10.30 1.75 26.41
CA PHE A 230 -10.83 0.70 27.27
C PHE A 230 -11.89 -0.09 26.53
N ILE A 231 -11.78 -1.42 26.57
CA ILE A 231 -12.58 -2.36 25.78
C ILE A 231 -13.37 -3.25 26.74
N GLU A 232 -14.69 -3.08 26.75
CA GLU A 232 -15.59 -4.04 27.39
C GLU A 232 -15.80 -5.23 26.44
N ASN A 233 -15.37 -6.40 26.90
CA ASN A 233 -15.52 -7.66 26.20
C ASN A 233 -16.54 -8.56 26.92
N PRO A 234 -17.68 -8.92 26.30
CA PRO A 234 -18.75 -9.62 27.01
C PRO A 234 -18.41 -11.09 27.32
N SER A 235 -17.44 -11.70 26.62
CA SER A 235 -16.99 -13.06 26.88
C SER A 235 -15.52 -13.26 26.53
N GLU A 236 -14.81 -14.08 27.30
CA GLU A 236 -13.45 -14.49 26.98
C GLU A 236 -13.42 -15.17 25.60
N ARG A 237 -12.48 -14.74 24.76
CA ARG A 237 -12.36 -15.21 23.38
C ARG A 237 -10.97 -14.97 22.81
N LYS A 238 -10.63 -15.73 21.79
CA LYS A 238 -9.54 -15.35 20.89
C LYS A 238 -10.01 -14.25 19.96
N ILE A 239 -9.16 -13.25 19.78
CA ILE A 239 -9.39 -12.14 18.88
C ILE A 239 -8.10 -11.81 18.14
N LEU A 240 -8.24 -11.27 16.93
CA LEU A 240 -7.16 -10.68 16.16
C LEU A 240 -7.29 -9.16 16.26
N PHE A 241 -6.20 -8.48 16.57
CA PHE A 241 -6.08 -7.05 16.34
C PHE A 241 -5.33 -6.83 15.04
N GLU A 242 -6.04 -6.39 14.00
CA GLU A 242 -5.46 -5.82 12.79
C GLU A 242 -5.05 -4.37 13.09
N ILE A 243 -3.78 -4.07 12.90
CA ILE A 243 -3.17 -2.79 13.29
C ILE A 243 -2.52 -2.20 12.06
N ASP A 244 -2.92 -0.96 11.78
CA ASP A 244 -2.36 -0.15 10.71
C ASP A 244 -1.67 1.05 11.30
N THR A 245 -0.42 1.24 10.92
CA THR A 245 0.40 2.37 11.35
C THR A 245 1.59 2.53 10.40
N ASN A 246 2.02 3.78 10.25
CA ASN A 246 3.27 4.17 9.57
C ASN A 246 4.31 4.72 10.57
N ALA A 247 4.10 4.49 11.87
CA ALA A 247 5.00 4.85 12.96
C ALA A 247 5.50 3.59 13.68
N GLU A 248 6.73 3.66 14.18
CA GLU A 248 7.26 2.67 15.13
C GLU A 248 6.42 2.68 16.41
N PHE A 249 6.13 1.49 16.95
CA PHE A 249 5.19 1.40 18.07
C PHE A 249 5.43 0.21 19.00
N ARG A 250 4.81 0.32 20.19
CA ARG A 250 4.56 -0.79 21.11
C ARG A 250 3.09 -0.81 21.48
N MET A 251 2.54 -2.01 21.63
CA MET A 251 1.16 -2.27 22.00
C MET A 251 1.14 -3.07 23.30
N PHE A 252 0.32 -2.62 24.23
CA PHE A 252 0.11 -3.23 25.52
C PHE A 252 -1.37 -3.55 25.70
N LEU A 253 -1.65 -4.75 26.21
CA LEU A 253 -2.98 -5.16 26.62
C LEU A 253 -2.94 -5.46 28.11
N ASN A 254 -3.77 -4.78 28.89
CA ASN A 254 -3.86 -4.94 30.35
C ASN A 254 -2.49 -4.87 31.04
N ASP A 255 -1.69 -3.88 30.64
CA ASP A 255 -0.33 -3.59 31.12
C ASP A 255 0.73 -4.65 30.76
N SER A 256 0.44 -5.57 29.85
CA SER A 256 1.43 -6.49 29.26
C SER A 256 1.71 -6.11 27.81
N GLU A 257 2.99 -5.96 27.43
CA GLU A 257 3.41 -5.71 26.04
C GLU A 257 3.11 -6.93 25.15
N VAL A 258 2.22 -6.79 24.18
CA VAL A 258 1.77 -7.89 23.30
C VAL A 258 2.35 -7.83 21.89
N LEU A 259 2.83 -6.66 21.45
CA LEU A 259 3.43 -6.46 20.13
C LEU A 259 4.34 -5.22 20.15
N SER A 260 5.43 -5.27 19.39
CA SER A 260 6.30 -4.13 19.12
C SER A 260 6.75 -4.16 17.67
N SER A 261 6.85 -3.00 17.02
CA SER A 261 7.38 -2.87 15.66
C SER A 261 8.31 -1.67 15.58
N THR A 262 9.50 -1.89 15.04
CA THR A 262 10.46 -0.84 14.67
C THR A 262 10.45 -0.56 13.17
N ASN A 263 9.51 -1.17 12.42
CA ASN A 263 9.37 -0.91 11.00
C ASN A 263 8.67 0.43 10.81
N GLU A 264 9.36 1.37 10.17
CA GLU A 264 8.82 2.66 9.78
C GLU A 264 8.49 2.72 8.28
N GLY A 265 7.71 3.72 7.90
CA GLY A 265 7.36 4.00 6.51
C GLY A 265 5.90 3.71 6.18
N GLN A 266 5.50 4.02 4.95
CA GLN A 266 4.13 3.80 4.52
C GLN A 266 3.83 2.31 4.41
N THR A 267 2.81 1.88 5.12
CA THR A 267 2.31 0.51 5.06
C THR A 267 0.98 0.46 4.31
N ASN A 268 0.66 -0.68 3.71
CA ASN A 268 -0.71 -0.97 3.30
C ASN A 268 -1.54 -1.27 4.55
N LEU A 269 -2.86 -1.14 4.40
CA LEU A 269 -3.82 -1.52 5.44
C LEU A 269 -3.76 -3.03 5.69
N GLY A 270 -3.89 -3.44 6.93
CA GLY A 270 -3.52 -4.73 7.50
C GLY A 270 -2.02 -4.93 7.72
N SER A 271 -1.25 -3.94 8.19
CA SER A 271 0.23 -4.08 8.25
C SER A 271 0.74 -5.01 9.36
N HIS A 272 0.00 -5.13 10.47
CA HIS A 272 0.26 -6.10 11.54
C HIS A 272 -1.02 -6.81 11.96
N ILE A 273 -0.90 -8.08 12.37
CA ILE A 273 -2.00 -8.86 12.93
C ILE A 273 -1.49 -9.59 14.17
N VAL A 274 -2.07 -9.31 15.34
CA VAL A 274 -1.74 -10.02 16.58
C VAL A 274 -2.96 -10.77 17.12
N GLU A 275 -2.80 -12.08 17.30
CA GLU A 275 -3.77 -12.92 18.00
C GLU A 275 -3.54 -12.82 19.50
N VAL A 276 -4.61 -12.63 20.28
CA VAL A 276 -4.58 -12.69 21.75
C VAL A 276 -5.81 -13.42 22.31
N ASN A 277 -5.68 -13.98 23.50
CA ASN A 277 -6.81 -14.36 24.34
C ASN A 277 -7.29 -13.10 25.09
N LEU A 278 -8.38 -12.48 24.61
CA LEU A 278 -8.98 -11.32 25.26
C LEU A 278 -9.90 -11.79 26.40
N PRO A 279 -9.59 -11.48 27.67
CA PRO A 279 -10.42 -11.92 28.78
C PRO A 279 -11.75 -11.17 28.83
N LYS A 280 -12.75 -11.79 29.45
CA LYS A 280 -14.06 -11.18 29.70
C LYS A 280 -13.92 -9.95 30.62
N GLY A 281 -14.77 -8.95 30.42
CA GLY A 281 -14.83 -7.75 31.25
C GLY A 281 -14.08 -6.58 30.62
N MET A 282 -13.64 -5.65 31.45
CA MET A 282 -12.97 -4.44 31.01
C MET A 282 -11.47 -4.67 30.82
N ASN A 283 -10.97 -4.31 29.64
CA ASN A 283 -9.58 -4.42 29.25
C ASN A 283 -9.03 -3.05 28.85
N ARG A 284 -7.74 -2.82 29.06
CA ARG A 284 -7.04 -1.62 28.60
C ARG A 284 -6.16 -1.96 27.42
N LEU A 285 -6.35 -1.27 26.30
CA LEU A 285 -5.46 -1.31 25.16
C LEU A 285 -4.67 0.00 25.12
N LEU A 286 -3.35 -0.09 25.15
CA LEU A 286 -2.44 1.05 25.14
C LEU A 286 -1.47 0.89 23.97
N PHE A 287 -1.26 1.97 23.25
CA PHE A 287 -0.19 2.10 22.27
C PHE A 287 0.79 3.19 22.71
N LYS A 288 2.05 2.99 22.33
CA LYS A 288 3.16 3.94 22.45
C LYS A 288 3.79 4.08 21.08
N PHE A 289 3.88 5.29 20.54
CA PHE A 289 4.38 5.56 19.20
C PHE A 289 5.60 6.49 19.24
N ASP A 290 6.58 6.29 18.35
CA ASP A 290 7.54 7.34 17.97
C ASP A 290 6.93 8.17 16.84
N VAL A 291 6.47 9.36 17.17
CA VAL A 291 5.79 10.27 16.25
C VAL A 291 6.78 11.30 15.73
N LYS A 292 7.01 11.30 14.42
CA LYS A 292 8.01 12.12 13.72
C LYS A 292 7.39 13.28 12.95
N ASN A 293 6.18 13.10 12.41
CA ASN A 293 5.50 14.11 11.58
C ASN A 293 3.96 13.95 11.61
N MET A 294 3.27 14.91 10.99
CA MET A 294 1.80 14.97 10.93
C MET A 294 1.14 13.84 10.13
N GLU A 295 1.90 13.12 9.31
CA GLU A 295 1.41 11.98 8.54
C GLU A 295 1.36 10.70 9.38
N ASN A 296 2.00 10.69 10.56
CA ASN A 296 1.93 9.55 11.45
C ASN A 296 0.51 9.38 12.00
N GLY A 297 -0.01 8.17 11.84
CA GLY A 297 -1.33 7.82 12.33
C GLY A 297 -1.52 6.32 12.44
N PHE A 298 -2.62 5.93 13.08
CA PHE A 298 -2.92 4.52 13.30
C PHE A 298 -4.42 4.20 13.25
N MET A 299 -4.72 2.94 12.96
CA MET A 299 -6.05 2.34 13.02
C MET A 299 -5.96 0.95 13.63
N VAL A 300 -6.94 0.57 14.44
CA VAL A 300 -7.02 -0.77 15.05
C VAL A 300 -8.40 -1.35 14.79
N ILE A 301 -8.44 -2.54 14.19
CA ILE A 301 -9.67 -3.26 13.84
C ILE A 301 -9.68 -4.61 14.57
N PRO A 302 -10.61 -4.82 15.51
CA PRO A 302 -10.78 -6.12 16.15
C PRO A 302 -11.54 -7.09 15.24
N LEU A 303 -10.94 -8.25 14.97
CA LEU A 303 -11.51 -9.31 14.15
C LEU A 303 -11.58 -10.63 14.94
N ASP A 304 -12.53 -11.50 14.62
CA ASP A 304 -12.50 -12.87 15.08
C ASP A 304 -11.40 -13.68 14.38
N THR A 305 -11.22 -14.94 14.79
CA THR A 305 -10.21 -15.84 14.18
C THR A 305 -10.52 -16.25 12.75
N ASN A 306 -11.68 -15.87 12.20
CA ASN A 306 -12.07 -16.03 10.79
C ASN A 306 -11.97 -14.71 10.01
N TYR A 307 -11.26 -13.71 10.57
CA TYR A 307 -11.09 -12.38 9.99
C TYR A 307 -12.41 -11.62 9.78
N GLN A 308 -13.45 -11.93 10.55
CA GLN A 308 -14.72 -11.21 10.56
C GLN A 308 -14.73 -10.16 11.66
N ARG A 309 -15.34 -9.00 11.40
CA ARG A 309 -15.40 -7.89 12.36
C ARG A 309 -16.20 -8.28 13.61
N VAL A 310 -15.62 -8.02 14.78
CA VAL A 310 -16.31 -8.23 16.06
C VAL A 310 -17.27 -7.06 16.30
N SER A 311 -18.54 -7.35 16.62
CA SER A 311 -19.60 -6.33 16.69
C SER A 311 -20.15 -6.09 18.10
N ASP A 312 -19.79 -6.92 19.07
CA ASP A 312 -20.30 -6.89 20.44
C ASP A 312 -19.33 -6.26 21.47
N LEU A 313 -18.20 -5.73 21.02
CA LEU A 313 -17.27 -4.96 21.86
C LEU A 313 -17.80 -3.53 22.08
N ARG A 314 -17.50 -2.96 23.25
CA ARG A 314 -17.73 -1.53 23.51
C ARG A 314 -16.44 -0.83 23.89
N TYR A 315 -16.28 0.41 23.45
CA TYR A 315 -15.06 1.19 23.63
C TYR A 315 -15.31 2.43 24.47
N PHE A 316 -14.34 2.80 25.30
CA PHE A 316 -14.38 3.98 26.13
C PHE A 316 -13.08 4.77 26.00
N ASP A 317 -13.22 6.09 25.89
CA ASP A 317 -12.16 7.10 25.86
C ASP A 317 -12.05 7.81 27.21
N THR A 318 -12.45 7.16 28.29
CA THR A 318 -12.28 7.64 29.66
C THR A 318 -11.86 6.47 30.51
N TYR A 319 -11.07 6.75 31.55
CA TYR A 319 -10.60 5.72 32.46
C TYR A 319 -11.73 4.80 32.91
N GLN A 320 -11.52 3.50 32.73
CA GLN A 320 -12.35 2.44 33.29
C GLN A 320 -11.47 1.56 34.17
N ASN A 321 -12.01 1.09 35.29
CA ASN A 321 -11.31 0.06 36.06
C ASN A 321 -11.22 -1.22 35.22
N TYR A 322 -10.01 -1.71 35.00
CA TYR A 322 -9.73 -2.84 34.10
C TYR A 322 -8.93 -3.92 34.83
N GLN A 323 -9.00 -5.13 34.29
CA GLN A 323 -8.21 -6.25 34.82
C GLN A 323 -6.77 -6.15 34.33
N LYS A 324 -5.80 -6.43 35.22
CA LYS A 324 -4.42 -6.67 34.81
C LYS A 324 -4.26 -8.14 34.40
N THR A 325 -3.44 -8.40 33.39
CA THR A 325 -3.14 -9.76 32.95
C THR A 325 -1.66 -9.93 32.67
N SER A 326 -1.20 -11.17 32.68
CA SER A 326 0.15 -11.55 32.26
C SER A 326 0.19 -12.03 30.81
N LEU A 327 1.38 -12.04 30.21
CA LEU A 327 1.61 -12.62 28.87
C LEU A 327 1.17 -14.08 28.77
N ALA A 328 1.33 -14.86 29.83
CA ALA A 328 0.91 -16.27 29.84
C ALA A 328 -0.61 -16.44 29.69
N GLN A 329 -1.39 -15.47 30.18
CA GLN A 329 -2.85 -15.46 30.03
C GLN A 329 -3.25 -14.98 28.63
N LEU A 330 -2.65 -13.89 28.16
CA LEU A 330 -2.96 -13.29 26.87
C LEU A 330 -2.48 -14.11 25.68
N GLN A 331 -1.41 -14.88 25.83
CA GLN A 331 -0.77 -15.71 24.79
C GLN A 331 -0.64 -14.98 23.44
N PRO A 332 -0.03 -13.77 23.42
CA PRO A 332 0.04 -12.98 22.20
C PRO A 332 0.88 -13.68 21.14
N ARG A 333 0.41 -13.63 19.90
CA ARG A 333 1.10 -14.19 18.74
C ARG A 333 0.89 -13.33 17.51
N GLU A 334 1.95 -12.69 17.02
CA GLU A 334 1.91 -12.04 15.71
C GLU A 334 1.73 -13.09 14.61
N LEU A 335 0.82 -12.83 13.68
CA LEU A 335 0.51 -13.70 12.56
C LEU A 335 1.11 -13.13 11.28
N PRO A 336 1.58 -13.99 10.35
CA PRO A 336 1.90 -13.53 9.01
C PRO A 336 0.66 -12.98 8.32
N LEU A 337 0.86 -12.02 7.43
CA LEU A 337 -0.25 -11.42 6.70
C LEU A 337 -0.87 -12.44 5.74
N ARG A 338 -2.17 -12.29 5.45
CA ARG A 338 -2.93 -13.25 4.63
C ARG A 338 -2.31 -13.45 3.24
N PHE A 339 -1.87 -12.34 2.61
CA PHE A 339 -1.22 -12.40 1.29
C PHE A 339 0.13 -13.12 1.34
N GLU A 340 0.89 -13.00 2.43
CA GLU A 340 2.20 -13.66 2.58
C GLU A 340 2.01 -15.17 2.59
N THR A 341 1.16 -15.66 3.50
CA THR A 341 0.90 -17.09 3.65
C THR A 341 0.39 -17.69 2.34
N PHE A 342 -0.54 -17.00 1.69
CA PHE A 342 -1.12 -17.42 0.42
C PHE A 342 -0.09 -17.45 -0.72
N LEU A 343 0.68 -16.38 -0.93
CA LEU A 343 1.64 -16.29 -2.03
C LEU A 343 2.87 -17.17 -1.81
N GLN A 344 3.33 -17.34 -0.57
CA GLN A 344 4.39 -18.29 -0.25
C GLN A 344 3.97 -19.72 -0.59
N GLU A 345 2.71 -20.09 -0.33
CA GLU A 345 2.18 -21.39 -0.72
C GLU A 345 2.09 -21.53 -2.25
N LYS A 346 1.65 -20.49 -2.96
CA LYS A 346 1.69 -20.46 -4.43
C LYS A 346 3.13 -20.60 -4.99
N ILE A 347 4.11 -19.98 -4.36
CA ILE A 347 5.53 -20.10 -4.76
C ILE A 347 6.06 -21.51 -4.50
N LYS A 348 5.68 -22.17 -3.41
CA LYS A 348 6.04 -23.59 -3.19
C LYS A 348 5.49 -24.49 -4.29
N GLN A 349 4.27 -24.22 -4.75
CA GLN A 349 3.61 -24.95 -5.83
C GLN A 349 4.18 -24.59 -7.21
N HIS A 350 4.69 -23.36 -7.37
CA HIS A 350 5.19 -22.79 -8.62
C HIS A 350 6.54 -22.08 -8.41
N PRO A 351 7.62 -22.81 -8.09
CA PRO A 351 8.88 -22.21 -7.62
C PRO A 351 9.58 -21.34 -8.67
N ASP A 352 9.30 -21.54 -9.95
CA ASP A 352 9.87 -20.75 -11.05
C ASP A 352 8.98 -19.59 -11.51
N SER A 353 7.77 -19.44 -10.93
CA SER A 353 6.85 -18.35 -11.30
C SER A 353 7.41 -17.00 -10.90
N PHE A 354 7.69 -16.16 -11.90
CA PHE A 354 8.01 -14.75 -11.67
C PHE A 354 6.80 -14.02 -11.07
N PHE A 355 5.59 -14.31 -11.57
CA PHE A 355 4.36 -13.63 -11.16
C PHE A 355 4.10 -13.71 -9.65
N TYR A 356 4.10 -14.90 -9.06
CA TYR A 356 3.84 -15.03 -7.62
C TYR A 356 4.94 -14.39 -6.76
N LYS A 357 6.20 -14.49 -7.19
CA LYS A 357 7.32 -13.83 -6.52
C LYS A 357 7.23 -12.30 -6.64
N TYR A 358 6.84 -11.78 -7.80
CA TYR A 358 6.62 -10.37 -8.05
C TYR A 358 5.51 -9.82 -7.15
N LEU A 359 4.38 -10.52 -7.05
CA LEU A 359 3.29 -10.14 -6.15
C LEU A 359 3.75 -10.13 -4.69
N LEU A 360 4.51 -11.15 -4.26
CA LEU A 360 5.00 -11.23 -2.89
C LEU A 360 5.95 -10.06 -2.57
N VAL A 361 6.90 -9.76 -3.48
CA VAL A 361 7.79 -8.59 -3.35
C VAL A 361 7.01 -7.29 -3.31
N SER A 362 6.00 -7.14 -4.18
CA SER A 362 5.17 -5.92 -4.22
C SER A 362 4.41 -5.72 -2.90
N GLY A 363 3.89 -6.81 -2.32
CA GLY A 363 3.27 -6.79 -1.00
C GLY A 363 4.23 -6.41 0.13
N TYR A 364 5.44 -7.01 0.13
CA TYR A 364 6.48 -6.67 1.11
C TYR A 364 6.92 -5.20 1.01
N LEU A 365 7.18 -4.70 -0.20
CA LEU A 365 7.56 -3.30 -0.42
C LEU A 365 6.44 -2.34 0.00
N GLY A 366 5.18 -2.70 -0.24
CA GLY A 366 4.01 -1.92 0.21
C GLY A 366 3.84 -1.87 1.72
N ASN A 367 4.52 -2.73 2.48
CA ASN A 367 4.49 -2.80 3.94
C ASN A 367 5.81 -2.43 4.60
N SER A 368 6.76 -1.84 3.85
CA SER A 368 8.13 -1.59 4.33
C SER A 368 8.84 -2.83 4.88
N GLN A 369 8.45 -4.04 4.47
CA GLN A 369 9.12 -5.30 4.85
C GLN A 369 10.36 -5.50 3.97
N ASN A 370 11.25 -4.51 4.00
CA ASN A 370 12.30 -4.29 3.02
C ASN A 370 13.31 -5.44 2.97
N ASP A 371 13.69 -6.02 4.11
CA ASP A 371 14.61 -7.17 4.16
C ASP A 371 14.05 -8.39 3.42
N ARG A 372 12.76 -8.70 3.63
CA ARG A 372 12.08 -9.82 2.96
C ARG A 372 11.92 -9.56 1.46
N ALA A 373 11.62 -8.31 1.08
CA ALA A 373 11.59 -7.91 -0.32
C ALA A 373 12.96 -8.06 -0.98
N LYS A 374 14.02 -7.60 -0.31
CA LYS A 374 15.39 -7.56 -0.82
C LYS A 374 15.92 -8.95 -1.15
N GLU A 375 15.65 -9.94 -0.32
CA GLU A 375 16.06 -11.34 -0.56
C GLU A 375 15.57 -11.84 -1.94
N ILE A 376 14.30 -11.58 -2.28
CA ILE A 376 13.73 -12.01 -3.56
C ILE A 376 14.23 -11.12 -4.71
N ILE A 377 14.33 -9.80 -4.49
CA ILE A 377 14.84 -8.84 -5.47
C ILE A 377 16.27 -9.20 -5.88
N ASP A 378 17.13 -9.61 -4.96
CA ASP A 378 18.52 -10.01 -5.27
C ASP A 378 18.57 -11.24 -6.18
N GLY A 379 17.65 -12.19 -5.97
CA GLY A 379 17.45 -13.30 -6.89
C GLY A 379 17.08 -12.84 -8.31
N PHE A 380 16.19 -11.84 -8.42
CA PHE A 380 15.82 -11.25 -9.71
C PHE A 380 16.96 -10.47 -10.36
N VAL A 381 17.67 -9.61 -9.62
CA VAL A 381 18.79 -8.81 -10.12
C VAL A 381 19.91 -9.72 -10.63
N LYS A 382 20.19 -10.83 -9.93
CA LYS A 382 21.19 -11.81 -10.38
C LYS A 382 20.80 -12.46 -11.72
N LYS A 383 19.51 -12.73 -11.93
CA LYS A 383 19.02 -13.40 -13.15
C LYS A 383 18.76 -12.43 -14.30
N TYR A 384 18.30 -11.22 -14.01
CA TYR A 384 17.86 -10.21 -14.96
C TYR A 384 18.46 -8.83 -14.62
N PRO A 385 19.79 -8.67 -14.62
CA PRO A 385 20.46 -7.46 -14.10
C PRO A 385 20.10 -6.18 -14.86
N LYS A 386 19.71 -6.31 -16.13
CA LYS A 386 19.33 -5.18 -17.00
C LYS A 386 17.82 -4.97 -17.11
N SER A 387 17.01 -5.77 -16.42
CA SER A 387 15.55 -5.65 -16.51
C SER A 387 15.08 -4.37 -15.84
N SER A 388 14.52 -3.45 -16.61
CA SER A 388 13.97 -2.20 -16.07
C SER A 388 12.80 -2.44 -15.13
N LEU A 389 12.01 -3.50 -15.35
CA LEU A 389 10.96 -3.94 -14.43
C LEU A 389 11.53 -4.35 -13.06
N VAL A 390 12.63 -5.12 -13.04
CA VAL A 390 13.32 -5.51 -11.80
C VAL A 390 13.99 -4.31 -11.15
N GLN A 391 14.60 -3.42 -11.94
CA GLN A 391 15.16 -2.17 -11.43
C GLN A 391 14.08 -1.29 -10.80
N GLY A 392 12.84 -1.30 -11.29
CA GLY A 392 11.69 -0.64 -10.67
C GLY A 392 11.40 -1.14 -9.25
N LEU A 393 11.48 -2.45 -9.02
CA LEU A 393 11.36 -3.01 -7.66
C LEU A 393 12.51 -2.56 -6.75
N LEU A 394 13.74 -2.50 -7.30
CA LEU A 394 14.92 -2.07 -6.56
C LEU A 394 14.89 -0.56 -6.24
N ILE A 395 14.34 0.26 -7.14
CA ILE A 395 14.08 1.69 -6.88
C ILE A 395 13.12 1.82 -5.71
N LYS A 396 12.00 1.08 -5.69
CA LYS A 396 11.04 1.15 -4.59
C LYS A 396 11.65 0.67 -3.26
N TYR A 397 12.51 -0.35 -3.29
CA TYR A 397 13.28 -0.75 -2.12
C TYR A 397 14.16 0.40 -1.59
N TYR A 398 14.97 1.03 -2.46
CA TYR A 398 15.86 2.12 -2.03
C TYR A 398 15.11 3.40 -1.66
N ASP A 399 13.92 3.62 -2.20
CA ASP A 399 13.01 4.69 -1.77
C ASP A 399 12.55 4.45 -0.33
N ASN A 400 12.09 3.24 -0.02
CA ASN A 400 11.69 2.85 1.33
C ASN A 400 12.83 2.90 2.36
N THR A 401 14.09 2.71 1.94
CA THR A 401 15.26 2.76 2.82
C THR A 401 16.02 4.08 2.76
N GLU A 402 15.44 5.09 2.11
CA GLU A 402 15.99 6.44 1.96
C GLU A 402 17.39 6.52 1.30
N GLU A 403 17.76 5.52 0.48
CA GLU A 403 19.06 5.42 -0.19
C GLU A 403 19.05 6.12 -1.57
N LYS A 404 18.85 7.44 -1.57
CA LYS A 404 18.65 8.26 -2.78
C LYS A 404 19.79 8.17 -3.80
N GLU A 405 21.04 8.05 -3.35
CA GLU A 405 22.20 7.95 -4.23
C GLU A 405 22.15 6.67 -5.09
N LYS A 406 21.64 5.56 -4.53
CA LYS A 406 21.50 4.30 -5.25
C LYS A 406 20.38 4.37 -6.30
N ILE A 407 19.30 5.10 -6.01
CA ILE A 407 18.25 5.37 -7.01
C ILE A 407 18.84 6.13 -8.20
N VAL A 408 19.66 7.15 -7.94
CA VAL A 408 20.33 7.93 -9.00
C VAL A 408 21.26 7.05 -9.84
N GLU A 409 21.98 6.10 -9.22
CA GLU A 409 22.80 5.13 -9.95
C GLU A 409 21.96 4.23 -10.86
N ILE A 410 20.83 3.71 -10.36
CA ILE A 410 19.90 2.91 -11.18
C ILE A 410 19.41 3.72 -12.38
N PHE A 411 19.00 4.98 -12.18
CA PHE A 411 18.54 5.83 -13.29
C PHE A 411 19.61 6.05 -14.36
N LYS A 412 20.87 6.23 -13.96
CA LYS A 412 21.99 6.30 -14.92
C LYS A 412 22.17 4.99 -15.69
N ASN A 413 22.06 3.86 -15.01
CA ASN A 413 22.18 2.54 -15.64
C ASN A 413 21.02 2.29 -16.61
N LEU A 414 19.79 2.66 -16.26
CA LEU A 414 18.64 2.57 -17.16
C LEU A 414 18.82 3.43 -18.41
N GLU A 415 19.38 4.64 -18.28
CA GLU A 415 19.67 5.51 -19.43
C GLU A 415 20.70 4.89 -20.40
N LEU A 416 21.57 4.01 -19.91
CA LEU A 416 22.57 3.30 -20.72
C LEU A 416 22.02 1.98 -21.29
N ASP A 417 21.31 1.21 -20.48
CA ASP A 417 20.87 -0.16 -20.80
C ASP A 417 19.49 -0.23 -21.48
N ASP A 418 18.63 0.79 -21.30
CA ASP A 418 17.25 0.85 -21.80
C ASP A 418 16.85 2.31 -22.12
N SER A 419 17.65 2.98 -22.95
CA SER A 419 17.55 4.43 -23.22
C SER A 419 16.23 4.90 -23.84
N ASP A 420 15.49 3.98 -24.47
CA ASP A 420 14.16 4.22 -25.05
C ASP A 420 13.02 3.93 -24.04
N TYR A 421 13.32 3.61 -22.79
CA TYR A 421 12.30 3.38 -21.77
C TYR A 421 11.60 4.69 -21.38
N TYR A 422 10.26 4.65 -21.32
CA TYR A 422 9.44 5.84 -21.05
C TYR A 422 9.84 6.55 -19.75
N LEU A 423 10.23 5.79 -18.73
CA LEU A 423 10.60 6.32 -17.42
C LEU A 423 11.80 7.26 -17.50
N ILE A 424 12.71 7.08 -18.46
CA ILE A 424 13.84 8.00 -18.66
C ILE A 424 13.34 9.41 -18.96
N SER A 425 12.39 9.55 -19.88
CA SER A 425 11.78 10.84 -20.20
C SER A 425 11.07 11.44 -18.98
N ILE A 426 10.37 10.62 -18.18
CA ILE A 426 9.69 11.10 -16.96
C ILE A 426 10.69 11.61 -15.92
N ILE A 427 11.78 10.88 -15.67
CA ILE A 427 12.82 11.30 -14.72
C ILE A 427 13.45 12.62 -15.15
N LYS A 428 13.74 12.79 -16.45
CA LYS A 428 14.29 14.05 -16.96
C LYS A 428 13.33 15.21 -16.79
N MET A 429 12.03 14.95 -16.87
CA MET A 429 10.98 15.94 -16.68
C MET A 429 10.81 16.37 -15.22
N MET A 430 11.01 15.45 -14.27
CA MET A 430 10.96 15.76 -12.84
C MET A 430 12.21 16.49 -12.33
N ASP A 431 13.31 16.47 -13.10
CA ASP A 431 14.55 17.18 -12.77
C ASP A 431 14.49 18.63 -13.28
N GLY A 432 13.85 19.50 -12.49
CA GLY A 432 13.62 20.92 -12.81
C GLY A 432 14.86 21.66 -13.33
N ASP A 433 15.99 21.50 -12.63
CA ASP A 433 17.26 22.14 -13.01
C ASP A 433 17.78 21.66 -14.37
N LYS A 434 17.55 20.39 -14.72
CA LYS A 434 17.95 19.85 -16.02
C LYS A 434 16.98 20.26 -17.11
N ILE A 435 15.67 20.10 -16.89
CA ILE A 435 14.68 20.37 -17.93
C ILE A 435 14.71 21.84 -18.37
N ASP A 436 14.91 22.77 -17.44
CA ASP A 436 15.04 24.20 -17.74
C ASP A 436 16.21 24.53 -18.66
N LYS A 437 17.30 23.75 -18.57
CA LYS A 437 18.54 23.95 -19.32
C LYS A 437 18.61 23.17 -20.62
N MET A 438 17.72 22.21 -20.85
CA MET A 438 17.71 21.42 -22.09
C MET A 438 17.56 22.33 -23.31
N SER A 439 18.15 21.95 -24.44
CA SER A 439 17.83 22.53 -25.75
C SER A 439 16.47 22.04 -26.26
N ILE A 440 15.91 22.70 -27.28
CA ILE A 440 14.68 22.20 -27.95
C ILE A 440 14.91 20.79 -28.51
N ASN A 441 16.06 20.53 -29.13
CA ASN A 441 16.40 19.20 -29.65
C ASN A 441 16.42 18.11 -28.56
N GLU A 442 16.87 18.45 -27.35
CA GLU A 442 16.82 17.51 -26.21
C GLU A 442 15.39 17.28 -25.73
N LEU A 443 14.55 18.31 -25.66
CA LEU A 443 13.13 18.13 -25.34
C LEU A 443 12.43 17.25 -26.39
N GLU A 444 12.68 17.50 -27.67
CA GLU A 444 12.12 16.71 -28.78
C GLU A 444 12.56 15.25 -28.70
N LYS A 445 13.83 14.98 -28.37
CA LYS A 445 14.32 13.62 -28.14
C LYS A 445 13.50 12.87 -27.08
N TYR A 446 13.28 13.47 -25.91
CA TYR A 446 12.54 12.81 -24.82
C TYR A 446 11.04 12.71 -25.09
N ARG A 447 10.45 13.70 -25.77
CA ARG A 447 9.10 13.63 -26.31
C ARG A 447 8.94 12.44 -27.27
N ASP A 448 9.89 12.27 -28.19
CA ASP A 448 9.82 11.25 -29.23
C ASP A 448 9.98 9.84 -28.65
N ILE A 449 10.75 9.67 -27.57
CA ILE A 449 10.79 8.43 -26.78
C ILE A 449 9.39 8.07 -26.27
N LEU A 450 8.67 9.02 -25.65
CA LEU A 450 7.33 8.80 -25.14
C LEU A 450 6.32 8.48 -26.27
N ASN A 451 6.48 9.10 -27.44
CA ASN A 451 5.63 8.89 -28.60
C ASN A 451 5.75 7.49 -29.24
N LYS A 452 6.82 6.74 -28.96
CA LYS A 452 6.99 5.36 -29.46
C LYS A 452 6.06 4.34 -28.79
N GLY A 453 5.54 4.66 -27.60
CA GLY A 453 4.74 3.74 -26.79
C GLY A 453 3.41 4.33 -26.33
N LYS A 454 2.91 3.83 -25.20
CA LYS A 454 1.70 4.33 -24.54
C LYS A 454 1.96 5.59 -23.69
N GLY A 455 3.23 5.97 -23.52
CA GLY A 455 3.65 7.24 -22.91
C GLY A 455 3.29 8.51 -23.69
N LYS A 456 2.73 8.41 -24.90
CA LYS A 456 2.39 9.55 -25.77
C LYS A 456 1.60 10.66 -25.08
N LYS A 457 0.70 10.34 -24.14
CA LYS A 457 -0.04 11.35 -23.37
C LYS A 457 0.87 12.25 -22.54
N MET A 458 1.96 11.70 -21.99
CA MET A 458 2.99 12.45 -21.26
C MET A 458 3.86 13.31 -22.19
N ALA A 459 3.96 12.95 -23.48
CA ALA A 459 4.76 13.69 -24.45
C ALA A 459 4.27 15.15 -24.62
N GLU A 460 2.97 15.38 -24.40
CA GLU A 460 2.35 16.70 -24.44
C GLU A 460 2.96 17.68 -23.42
N PHE A 461 3.51 17.21 -22.29
CA PHE A 461 4.26 18.09 -21.36
C PHE A 461 5.52 18.67 -22.02
N PHE A 462 6.24 17.86 -22.80
CA PHE A 462 7.37 18.36 -23.59
C PHE A 462 6.92 19.32 -24.68
N ASP A 463 5.78 19.06 -25.34
CA ASP A 463 5.23 19.96 -26.35
C ASP A 463 4.82 21.32 -25.75
N VAL A 464 4.32 21.36 -24.51
CA VAL A 464 4.11 22.61 -23.77
C VAL A 464 5.42 23.38 -23.63
N LEU A 465 6.49 22.73 -23.16
CA LEU A 465 7.79 23.38 -22.95
C LEU A 465 8.43 23.85 -24.26
N ILE A 466 8.34 23.04 -25.32
CA ILE A 466 8.80 23.40 -26.67
C ILE A 466 8.02 24.61 -27.18
N GLY A 467 6.69 24.59 -27.06
CA GLY A 467 5.81 25.70 -27.46
C GLY A 467 6.13 26.98 -26.70
N LEU A 468 6.37 26.91 -25.39
CA LEU A 468 6.79 28.05 -24.57
C LEU A 468 8.11 28.64 -25.04
N ARG A 469 9.11 27.80 -25.34
CA ARG A 469 10.42 28.25 -25.85
C ARG A 469 10.35 28.88 -27.23
N ASN A 470 9.46 28.35 -28.09
CA ASN A 470 9.20 28.90 -29.42
C ASN A 470 8.22 30.09 -29.39
N ARG A 471 7.69 30.46 -28.22
CA ARG A 471 6.68 31.52 -28.04
C ARG A 471 5.38 31.26 -28.81
N GLU A 472 5.01 30.00 -28.99
CA GLU A 472 3.81 29.54 -29.70
C GLU A 472 2.64 29.37 -28.72
N ILE A 473 2.19 30.48 -28.12
CA ILE A 473 1.21 30.47 -27.00
C ILE A 473 -0.10 29.76 -27.35
N ASP A 474 -0.59 29.90 -28.58
CA ASP A 474 -1.82 29.23 -29.04
C ASP A 474 -1.66 27.70 -29.02
N LYS A 475 -0.48 27.19 -29.40
CA LYS A 475 -0.19 25.75 -29.31
C LYS A 475 -0.09 25.30 -27.86
N VAL A 476 0.56 26.08 -27.01
CA VAL A 476 0.68 25.80 -25.57
C VAL A 476 -0.70 25.61 -24.93
N GLN A 477 -1.66 26.49 -25.22
CA GLN A 477 -3.04 26.35 -24.72
C GLN A 477 -3.72 25.07 -25.22
N GLY A 478 -3.49 24.70 -26.48
CA GLY A 478 -3.95 23.44 -27.04
C GLY A 478 -3.38 22.22 -26.30
N HIS A 479 -2.07 22.19 -26.07
CA HIS A 479 -1.40 21.11 -25.35
C HIS A 479 -1.84 21.02 -23.89
N LEU A 480 -2.02 22.14 -23.18
CA LEU A 480 -2.56 22.15 -21.81
C LEU A 480 -3.99 21.59 -21.75
N THR A 481 -4.83 21.93 -22.74
CA THR A 481 -6.19 21.38 -22.85
C THR A 481 -6.16 19.88 -23.10
N ASN A 482 -5.25 19.42 -23.98
CA ASN A 482 -5.05 18.00 -24.25
C ASN A 482 -4.56 17.25 -23.01
N LEU A 483 -3.61 17.80 -22.25
CA LEU A 483 -3.13 17.20 -21.01
C LEU A 483 -4.29 17.02 -20.02
N LYS A 484 -5.10 18.05 -19.78
CA LYS A 484 -6.23 17.95 -18.83
C LYS A 484 -7.19 16.83 -19.21
N LYS A 485 -7.47 16.69 -20.51
CA LYS A 485 -8.31 15.62 -21.06
C LYS A 485 -7.64 14.24 -20.97
N ASN A 486 -6.38 14.14 -21.36
CA ASN A 486 -5.63 12.89 -21.43
C ASN A 486 -5.37 12.28 -20.05
N PHE A 487 -5.28 13.13 -19.02
CA PHE A 487 -5.13 12.74 -17.61
C PHE A 487 -6.45 12.77 -16.84
N VAL A 488 -7.59 12.81 -17.56
CA VAL A 488 -8.93 12.58 -17.01
C VAL A 488 -9.18 13.41 -15.75
N ASN A 489 -8.92 14.71 -15.88
CA ASN A 489 -9.08 15.71 -14.82
C ASN A 489 -8.25 15.46 -13.55
N ASN A 490 -7.15 14.69 -13.63
CA ASN A 490 -6.15 14.65 -12.58
C ASN A 490 -5.38 15.98 -12.54
N GLU A 491 -5.93 16.97 -11.85
CA GLU A 491 -5.34 18.30 -11.70
C GLU A 491 -4.07 18.28 -10.82
N LYS A 492 -3.93 17.28 -9.94
CA LYS A 492 -2.76 17.14 -9.06
C LYS A 492 -1.51 16.71 -9.83
N LEU A 493 -1.65 15.99 -10.94
CA LEU A 493 -0.52 15.62 -11.78
C LEU A 493 0.26 16.84 -12.29
N PHE A 494 -0.42 17.95 -12.57
CA PHE A 494 0.20 19.21 -13.00
C PHE A 494 0.94 19.96 -11.90
N THR A 495 0.84 19.51 -10.65
CA THR A 495 1.62 20.10 -9.55
C THR A 495 2.94 19.36 -9.31
N ILE A 496 3.12 18.18 -9.94
CA ILE A 496 4.32 17.36 -9.85
C ILE A 496 5.36 17.77 -10.91
N PHE A 497 4.88 18.24 -12.07
CA PHE A 497 5.67 18.70 -13.22
C PHE A 497 5.48 20.20 -13.39
#